data_AF-A0A9W8QYM0-F1
#
_entry.id   AF-A0A9W8QYM0-F1
#
_cell.length_a   1.000
_cell.length_b   1.000
_cell.length_c   1.000
_cell.angle_alpha   90.00
_cell.angle_beta   90.00
_cell.angle_gamma   90.00
#
_symmetry.space_group_name_H-M   'P 1'
#
loop_
_entity.id
_entity.type
_entity.pdbx_description
1 polymer ?
#
loop_
_entity_poly.entity_id
_entity_poly.type
_entity_poly.pdbx_seq_one_letter_code
_entity_poly.pdbx_strand_id
1 'polypeptide(L)'
;MKPVPQGAAYILVHYLYTERYEGLKAVGNRELDKTKFQFRMAVHVCDLAREYNLYQLEDLATDELVALTPMLQLGTMITILDQEEFTHTKISGWLRDYISHEVMTAGKATTPSVVRGMSDVMKHNRPITGIVCKAMARMGNGEPAPSPRP
;
A
#
# COMPACT_ATOMS: atom_id res chain seq x y z
N MET A 1 -14.39 15.24 7.58
CA MET A 1 -13.91 14.89 6.23
C MET A 1 -12.52 14.31 6.36
N LYS A 2 -12.22 13.22 5.65
CA LYS A 2 -10.87 12.64 5.62
C LYS A 2 -9.92 13.61 4.89
N PRO A 3 -8.70 13.87 5.39
CA PRO A 3 -7.72 14.64 4.65
C PRO A 3 -7.31 13.87 3.39
N VAL A 4 -7.45 14.52 2.23
CA VAL A 4 -7.04 13.97 0.94
C VAL A 4 -5.74 14.66 0.53
N PRO A 5 -4.65 13.91 0.25
CA PRO A 5 -3.44 14.51 -0.28
C PRO A 5 -3.74 15.26 -1.57
N GLN A 6 -3.22 16.50 -1.68
CA GLN A 6 -3.44 17.35 -2.85
C GLN A 6 -3.11 16.62 -4.16
N GLY A 7 -2.06 15.79 -4.15
CA GLY A 7 -1.66 15.04 -5.32
C GLY A 7 -2.67 13.98 -5.75
N ALA A 8 -3.25 13.24 -4.79
CA ALA A 8 -4.30 12.26 -5.09
C ALA A 8 -5.58 12.94 -5.57
N ALA A 9 -5.93 14.09 -4.99
CA ALA A 9 -7.05 14.90 -5.47
C ALA A 9 -6.84 15.38 -6.91
N TYR A 10 -5.63 15.81 -7.27
CA TYR A 10 -5.29 16.19 -8.64
C TYR A 10 -5.47 15.03 -9.62
N ILE A 11 -4.94 13.84 -9.30
CA ILE A 11 -5.08 12.65 -10.16
C ILE A 11 -6.55 12.30 -10.37
N LEU A 12 -7.36 12.34 -9.30
CA LEU A 12 -8.78 12.05 -9.38
C LEU A 12 -9.52 13.06 -10.27
N VAL A 13 -9.30 14.36 -10.07
CA VAL A 13 -9.92 15.41 -10.90
C VAL A 13 -9.47 15.29 -12.35
N HIS A 14 -8.17 15.09 -12.60
CA HIS A 14 -7.64 14.89 -13.94
C HIS A 14 -8.32 13.70 -14.64
N TYR A 15 -8.47 12.57 -13.95
CA TYR A 15 -9.17 11.41 -14.47
C TYR A 15 -10.62 11.71 -14.83
N LEU A 16 -11.37 12.44 -13.99
CA LEU A 16 -12.76 12.81 -14.28
C LEU A 16 -12.90 13.65 -15.57
N TYR A 17 -11.89 14.43 -15.93
CA TYR A 17 -11.92 15.25 -17.14
C TYR A 17 -11.34 14.56 -18.39
N THR A 18 -10.49 13.54 -18.22
CA THR A 18 -9.70 12.97 -19.32
C THR A 18 -9.89 11.47 -19.51
N GLU A 19 -10.53 10.80 -18.55
CA GLU A 19 -10.64 9.34 -18.42
C GLU A 19 -9.27 8.62 -18.39
N ARG A 20 -8.19 9.36 -18.12
CA ARG A 20 -6.82 8.85 -18.12
C ARG A 20 -6.21 8.94 -16.73
N TYR A 21 -5.64 7.83 -16.29
CA TYR A 21 -4.78 7.80 -15.12
C TYR A 21 -3.42 8.41 -15.48
N GLU A 22 -3.05 9.48 -14.80
CA GLU A 22 -1.72 10.06 -14.91
C GLU A 22 -1.16 10.27 -13.50
N GLY A 23 -0.30 9.34 -13.08
CA GLY A 23 0.43 9.44 -11.83
C GLY A 23 1.28 10.71 -11.79
N LEU A 24 1.42 11.29 -10.61
CA LEU A 24 2.22 12.51 -10.46
C LEU A 24 3.71 12.21 -10.65
N LYS A 25 4.37 13.02 -11.49
CA LYS A 25 5.82 13.00 -11.63
C LYS A 25 6.45 13.59 -10.37
N ALA A 26 7.07 12.72 -9.57
CA ALA A 26 7.79 13.15 -8.37
C ALA A 26 8.96 14.08 -8.74
N VAL A 27 9.08 15.20 -8.04
CA VAL A 27 10.25 16.08 -8.14
C VAL A 27 11.31 15.54 -7.18
N GLY A 28 12.21 14.69 -7.68
CA GLY A 28 13.27 14.07 -6.88
C GLY A 28 14.43 13.57 -7.73
N ASN A 29 15.65 13.69 -7.19
CA ASN A 29 16.88 13.31 -7.92
C ASN A 29 17.17 11.79 -7.90
N ARG A 30 16.59 11.03 -6.96
CA ARG A 30 16.81 9.58 -6.82
C ARG A 30 15.57 8.81 -7.24
N GLU A 31 15.78 7.77 -8.03
CA GLU A 31 14.70 6.95 -8.58
C GLU A 31 13.84 6.31 -7.47
N LEU A 32 14.48 5.83 -6.40
CA LEU A 32 13.78 5.25 -5.25
C LEU A 32 12.82 6.25 -4.58
N ASP A 33 13.19 7.52 -4.47
CA ASP A 33 12.32 8.53 -3.85
C ASP A 33 11.11 8.83 -4.74
N LYS A 34 11.27 8.75 -6.06
CA LYS A 34 10.15 8.84 -7.01
C LYS A 34 9.22 7.64 -6.86
N THR A 35 9.75 6.42 -6.83
CA THR A 35 8.96 5.20 -6.64
C THR A 35 8.16 5.25 -5.35
N LYS A 36 8.77 5.68 -4.23
CA LYS A 36 8.06 5.83 -2.94
C LYS A 36 6.93 6.86 -3.04
N PHE A 37 7.17 7.99 -3.71
CA PHE A 37 6.15 9.02 -3.88
C PHE A 37 4.98 8.52 -4.75
N GLN A 38 5.27 7.89 -5.89
CA GLN A 38 4.25 7.32 -6.78
C GLN A 38 3.44 6.24 -6.06
N PHE A 39 4.12 5.36 -5.30
CA PHE A 39 3.46 4.35 -4.49
C PHE A 39 2.49 4.98 -3.49
N ARG A 40 2.93 6.02 -2.76
CA ARG A 40 2.05 6.77 -1.83
C ARG A 40 0.81 7.30 -2.53
N MET A 41 0.98 7.96 -3.68
CA MET A 41 -0.13 8.52 -4.43
C MET A 41 -1.09 7.44 -4.94
N ALA A 42 -0.58 6.35 -5.52
CA ALA A 42 -1.39 5.25 -6.01
C ALA A 42 -2.25 4.62 -4.89
N VAL A 43 -1.69 4.43 -3.69
CA VAL A 43 -2.45 3.94 -2.52
C VAL A 43 -3.61 4.87 -2.17
N HIS A 44 -3.38 6.18 -2.13
CA HIS A 44 -4.43 7.15 -1.87
C HIS A 44 -5.48 7.19 -2.99
N VAL A 45 -5.06 7.09 -4.25
CA VAL A 45 -5.99 7.09 -5.38
C VAL A 45 -6.85 5.82 -5.38
N CYS A 46 -6.30 4.63 -5.10
CA CYS A 46 -7.09 3.40 -4.95
C CYS A 46 -8.19 3.54 -3.88
N ASP A 47 -7.87 4.17 -2.76
CA ASP A 47 -8.83 4.38 -1.68
C ASP A 47 -9.93 5.37 -2.07
N LEU A 48 -9.56 6.51 -2.67
CA LEU A 48 -10.53 7.51 -3.15
C LEU A 48 -11.40 6.96 -4.28
N ALA A 49 -10.80 6.29 -5.26
CA ALA A 49 -11.52 5.70 -6.38
C ALA A 49 -12.60 4.74 -5.88
N ARG A 50 -12.28 3.93 -4.87
CA ARG A 50 -13.25 3.05 -4.22
C ARG A 50 -14.32 3.82 -3.45
N GLU A 51 -13.96 4.88 -2.72
CA GLU A 51 -14.90 5.73 -1.98
C GLU A 51 -15.93 6.39 -2.92
N TYR A 52 -15.49 6.82 -4.10
CA TYR A 52 -16.34 7.46 -5.12
C TYR A 52 -16.93 6.49 -6.16
N ASN A 53 -16.75 5.17 -5.99
CA ASN A 53 -17.18 4.12 -6.94
C ASN A 53 -16.65 4.29 -8.38
N LEU A 54 -15.44 4.81 -8.52
CA LEU A 54 -14.71 4.95 -9.78
C LEU A 54 -13.90 3.68 -10.06
N TYR A 55 -14.56 2.56 -10.36
CA TYR A 55 -13.92 1.24 -10.44
C TYR A 55 -12.79 1.17 -11.48
N GLN A 56 -12.95 1.80 -12.64
CA GLN A 56 -11.89 1.84 -13.65
C GLN A 56 -10.66 2.63 -13.17
N LEU A 57 -10.85 3.68 -12.38
CA LEU A 57 -9.74 4.42 -11.76
C LEU A 57 -9.06 3.57 -10.68
N GLU A 58 -9.83 2.80 -9.92
CA GLU A 58 -9.31 1.86 -8.93
C GLU A 58 -8.44 0.78 -9.60
N ASP A 59 -8.87 0.23 -10.74
CA ASP A 59 -8.12 -0.75 -11.52
C ASP A 59 -6.80 -0.14 -12.04
N LEU A 60 -6.84 1.04 -12.66
CA LEU A 60 -5.64 1.72 -13.16
C LEU A 60 -4.63 2.07 -12.06
N ALA A 61 -5.12 2.52 -10.90
CA ALA A 61 -4.25 2.78 -9.75
C ALA A 61 -3.68 1.49 -9.16
N THR A 62 -4.44 0.39 -9.23
CA THR A 62 -3.97 -0.95 -8.82
C THR A 62 -2.88 -1.45 -9.76
N ASP A 63 -3.01 -1.26 -11.07
CA ASP A 63 -1.98 -1.60 -12.06
C ASP A 63 -0.67 -0.85 -11.77
N GLU A 64 -0.75 0.43 -11.41
CA GLU A 64 0.43 1.19 -10.98
C GLU A 64 1.04 0.61 -9.69
N LEU A 65 0.23 0.23 -8.70
CA LEU A 65 0.73 -0.44 -7.50
C LEU A 65 1.47 -1.75 -7.82
N VAL A 66 0.89 -2.59 -8.68
CA VAL A 66 1.50 -3.85 -9.14
C VAL A 66 2.86 -3.60 -9.78
N ALA A 67 3.00 -2.54 -10.57
CA ALA A 67 4.25 -2.17 -11.22
C ALA A 67 5.31 -1.62 -10.24
N LEU A 68 4.88 -0.88 -9.20
CA LEU A 68 5.77 -0.21 -8.25
C LEU A 68 6.23 -1.12 -7.11
N THR A 69 5.39 -2.04 -6.63
CA THR A 69 5.71 -2.88 -5.47
C THR A 69 6.98 -3.71 -5.59
N PRO A 70 7.34 -4.34 -6.74
CA PRO A 70 8.57 -5.12 -6.85
C PRO A 70 9.83 -4.26 -6.71
N MET A 71 9.71 -2.94 -6.87
CA MET A 71 10.81 -1.98 -6.73
C MET A 71 11.02 -1.54 -5.27
N LEU A 72 10.14 -1.94 -4.34
CA LEU A 72 10.17 -1.55 -2.94
C LEU A 72 10.34 -2.77 -2.04
N GLN A 73 11.25 -2.67 -1.06
CA GLN A 73 11.35 -3.69 -0.02
C GLN A 73 10.11 -3.67 0.90
N LEU A 74 9.70 -4.84 1.41
CA LEU A 74 8.56 -4.96 2.33
C LEU A 74 8.64 -3.99 3.51
N GLY A 75 9.80 -3.89 4.17
CA GLY A 75 10.01 -2.95 5.28
C GLY A 75 9.81 -1.49 4.87
N THR A 76 10.17 -1.12 3.64
CA THR A 76 9.94 0.22 3.10
C THR A 76 8.46 0.48 2.87
N MET A 77 7.72 -0.47 2.28
CA MET A 77 6.26 -0.34 2.10
C MET A 77 5.54 -0.19 3.44
N ILE A 78 5.90 -1.02 4.44
CA ILE A 78 5.33 -0.90 5.80
C ILE A 78 5.64 0.45 6.41
N THR A 79 6.89 0.95 6.28
CA THR A 79 7.29 2.26 6.83
C THR A 79 6.50 3.40 6.19
N ILE A 80 6.26 3.34 4.87
CA ILE A 80 5.43 4.32 4.16
C ILE A 80 3.99 4.26 4.67
N LEU A 81 3.42 3.06 4.70
CA LEU A 81 2.03 2.86 5.09
C LEU A 81 1.79 3.09 6.59
N ASP A 82 2.84 3.11 7.42
CA ASP A 82 2.76 3.52 8.82
C ASP A 82 2.68 5.05 8.99
N GLN A 83 2.95 5.85 7.95
CA GLN A 83 2.89 7.31 8.08
C GLN A 83 1.48 7.82 8.41
N GLU A 84 1.41 8.91 9.18
CA GLU A 84 0.15 9.49 9.69
C GLU A 84 -0.86 9.81 8.59
N GLU A 85 -0.41 10.15 7.38
CA GLU A 85 -1.29 10.42 6.24
C GLU A 85 -2.17 9.21 5.87
N PHE A 86 -1.73 8.00 6.18
CA PHE A 86 -2.47 6.77 5.90
C PHE A 86 -3.42 6.36 7.03
N THR A 87 -3.52 7.14 8.12
CA THR A 87 -4.42 6.88 9.26
C THR A 87 -5.86 6.65 8.86
N HIS A 88 -6.30 7.39 7.83
CA HIS A 88 -7.66 7.31 7.32
C HIS A 88 -7.75 6.59 5.97
N THR A 89 -6.65 5.99 5.49
CA THR A 89 -6.60 5.31 4.19
C THR A 89 -6.83 3.82 4.35
N LYS A 90 -7.85 3.31 3.64
CA LYS A 90 -8.23 1.91 3.69
C LYS A 90 -7.31 1.10 2.77
N ILE A 91 -6.28 0.52 3.36
CA ILE A 91 -5.42 -0.46 2.69
C ILE A 91 -6.26 -1.74 2.48
N SER A 92 -6.67 -1.99 1.24
CA SER A 92 -7.57 -3.09 0.89
C SER A 92 -7.33 -3.57 -0.54
N GLY A 93 -8.07 -4.60 -0.96
CA GLY A 93 -7.91 -5.22 -2.27
C GLY A 93 -6.52 -5.84 -2.43
N TRP A 94 -5.98 -5.69 -3.63
CA TRP A 94 -4.71 -6.27 -4.05
C TRP A 94 -3.56 -5.99 -3.08
N LEU A 95 -3.38 -4.73 -2.68
CA LEU A 95 -2.25 -4.32 -1.83
C LEU A 95 -2.26 -4.99 -0.45
N ARG A 96 -3.45 -5.14 0.16
CA ARG A 96 -3.58 -5.83 1.44
C ARG A 96 -3.17 -7.29 1.32
N ASP A 97 -3.62 -7.93 0.25
CA ASP A 97 -3.38 -9.35 0.02
C ASP A 97 -1.89 -9.59 -0.29
N TYR A 98 -1.27 -8.71 -1.08
CA TYR A 98 0.17 -8.70 -1.34
C TYR A 98 1.00 -8.52 -0.06
N ILE A 99 0.74 -7.49 0.75
CA ILE A 99 1.49 -7.27 2.01
C ILE A 99 1.33 -8.45 2.96
N SER A 100 0.11 -9.01 3.05
CA SER A 100 -0.14 -10.19 3.89
C SER A 100 0.68 -11.39 3.42
N HIS A 101 0.73 -11.62 2.11
CA HIS A 101 1.54 -12.67 1.50
C HIS A 101 3.02 -12.50 1.80
N GLU A 102 3.56 -11.30 1.59
CA GLU A 102 4.99 -11.02 1.79
C GLU A 102 5.40 -11.15 3.26
N VAL A 103 4.57 -10.69 4.20
CA VAL A 103 4.79 -10.88 5.64
C VAL A 103 4.83 -12.37 5.99
N MET A 104 3.90 -13.16 5.45
CA MET A 104 3.87 -14.60 5.72
C MET A 104 5.05 -15.33 5.10
N THR A 105 5.50 -14.93 3.91
CA THR A 105 6.67 -15.50 3.24
C THR A 105 7.95 -15.16 4.00
N ALA A 106 8.13 -13.90 4.40
CA ALA A 106 9.28 -13.45 5.20
C ALA A 106 9.33 -14.16 6.57
N GLY A 107 8.18 -14.38 7.21
CA GLY A 107 8.09 -15.09 8.48
C GLY A 107 8.43 -16.58 8.37
N LYS A 108 8.16 -17.22 7.23
CA LYS A 108 8.56 -18.62 6.97
C LYS A 108 10.05 -18.77 6.65
N ALA A 109 10.67 -17.73 6.09
CA ALA A 109 12.08 -17.74 5.67
C ALA A 109 13.08 -17.38 6.79
N THR A 110 12.62 -16.88 7.96
CA THR A 110 13.51 -16.24 8.95
C THR A 110 13.20 -16.62 10.40
N THR A 111 14.24 -16.65 11.25
CA THR A 111 14.20 -16.89 12.70
C THR A 111 13.34 -15.84 13.47
N PRO A 112 12.80 -16.16 14.66
CA PRO A 112 11.80 -15.36 15.40
C PRO A 112 12.16 -13.89 15.74
N SER A 113 13.40 -13.46 15.54
CA SER A 113 13.87 -12.11 15.89
C SER A 113 13.46 -11.03 14.89
N VAL A 114 13.26 -11.35 13.60
CA VAL A 114 12.88 -10.38 12.56
C VAL A 114 11.40 -9.99 12.64
N VAL A 115 10.55 -10.95 13.03
CA VAL A 115 9.12 -10.74 13.26
C VAL A 115 8.88 -9.71 14.39
N ARG A 116 9.73 -9.73 15.43
CA ARG A 116 9.67 -8.79 16.55
C ARG A 116 10.05 -7.36 16.13
N GLY A 117 11.08 -7.22 15.28
CA GLY A 117 11.50 -5.92 14.75
C GLY A 117 10.46 -5.23 13.86
N MET A 118 9.64 -5.99 13.13
CA MET A 118 8.56 -5.41 12.31
C MET A 118 7.41 -4.86 13.14
N SER A 119 7.10 -5.48 14.30
CA SER A 119 6.05 -4.98 15.20
C SER A 119 6.47 -3.71 15.96
N ASP A 120 7.75 -3.55 16.30
CA ASP A 120 8.26 -2.39 17.06
C ASP A 120 8.34 -1.10 16.21
N VAL A 121 8.26 -1.22 14.88
CA VAL A 121 8.33 -0.09 13.94
C VAL A 121 6.97 0.57 13.71
N MET A 122 5.87 -0.13 13.99
CA MET A 122 4.51 0.33 13.67
C MET A 122 3.96 1.21 14.80
N LYS A 123 4.23 2.51 14.72
CA LYS A 123 3.93 3.44 15.83
C LYS A 123 2.71 4.31 15.55
N HIS A 124 2.34 4.46 14.28
CA HIS A 124 1.49 5.58 13.88
C HIS A 124 0.21 5.15 13.17
N ASN A 125 0.15 3.98 12.51
CA ASN A 125 -1.01 3.64 11.68
C ASN A 125 -1.66 2.26 11.93
N ARG A 126 -2.95 2.29 12.31
CA ARG A 126 -3.75 1.09 12.65
C ARG A 126 -4.08 0.14 11.48
N PRO A 127 -4.41 0.59 10.24
CA PRO A 127 -4.72 -0.29 9.12
C PRO A 127 -3.55 -1.19 8.75
N ILE A 128 -2.34 -0.65 8.58
CA ILE A 128 -1.18 -1.49 8.26
C ILE A 128 -0.82 -2.41 9.44
N THR A 129 -0.91 -1.91 10.69
CA THR A 129 -0.71 -2.72 11.91
C THR A 129 -1.66 -3.91 11.95
N GLY A 130 -2.95 -3.69 11.69
CA GLY A 130 -3.94 -4.76 11.64
C GLY A 130 -3.64 -5.80 10.57
N ILE A 131 -3.15 -5.39 9.40
CA ILE A 131 -2.77 -6.30 8.30
C ILE A 131 -1.59 -7.16 8.71
N VAL A 132 -0.52 -6.55 9.22
CA VAL A 132 0.70 -7.25 9.64
C VAL A 132 0.41 -8.21 10.81
N CYS A 133 -0.26 -7.74 11.86
CA CYS A 133 -0.61 -8.59 13.00
C CYS A 133 -1.51 -9.76 12.60
N LYS A 134 -2.49 -9.53 11.71
CA LYS A 134 -3.36 -10.61 11.22
C LYS A 134 -2.57 -11.63 10.40
N ALA A 135 -1.67 -11.19 9.53
CA ALA A 135 -0.79 -12.08 8.78
C ALA A 135 0.09 -12.93 9.70
N MET A 136 0.64 -12.32 10.76
CA MET A 136 1.42 -13.04 11.78
C MET A 136 0.59 -14.06 12.58
N ALA A 137 -0.63 -13.71 13.00
CA ALA A 137 -1.52 -14.63 13.69
C ALA A 137 -1.88 -15.85 12.84
N ARG A 138 -2.10 -15.65 11.54
CA ARG A 138 -2.36 -16.73 10.58
C ARG A 138 -1.21 -17.72 10.45
N MET A 139 0.03 -17.23 10.51
CA MET A 139 1.20 -18.11 10.54
C MET A 139 1.18 -19.03 11.77
N GLY A 140 0.83 -18.49 12.94
CA GLY A 140 0.71 -19.28 14.18
C GLY A 140 -0.37 -20.36 14.11
N ASN A 141 -1.43 -20.12 13.33
CA ASN A 141 -2.56 -21.04 13.18
C ASN A 141 -2.46 -22.00 11.98
N GLY A 142 -1.38 -21.92 11.18
CA GLY A 142 -1.20 -22.78 9.99
C GLY A 142 -2.10 -22.42 8.79
N GLU A 143 -2.70 -21.22 8.76
CA GLU A 143 -3.50 -20.78 7.61
C GLU A 143 -2.61 -20.42 6.40
N PRO A 144 -3.06 -20.69 5.15
CA PRO A 144 -2.35 -20.29 3.94
C PRO A 144 -2.43 -18.77 3.71
N ALA A 145 -1.41 -18.22 3.03
CA ALA A 145 -1.38 -16.81 2.68
C ALA A 145 -2.44 -16.48 1.61
N PRO A 146 -3.05 -15.29 1.66
CA PRO A 146 -3.85 -14.82 0.54
C PRO A 146 -2.96 -14.67 -0.70
N SER A 147 -3.45 -15.10 -1.87
CA SER A 147 -2.74 -14.91 -3.13
C SER A 147 -3.16 -13.58 -3.75
N PRO A 148 -2.25 -12.61 -3.96
CA PRO A 148 -2.56 -11.44 -4.75
C PRO A 148 -2.84 -11.89 -6.19
N ARG A 149 -4.03 -11.59 -6.71
CA ARG A 149 -4.36 -11.90 -8.11
C ARG A 149 -3.60 -10.92 -9.02
N PRO A 150 -3.08 -11.36 -10.17
CA PRO A 150 -2.48 -10.47 -11.16
C PRO A 150 -3.51 -9.54 -11.78
#